data_AF-A0A0F8Y2A7-F1
#
_entry.id   AF-A0A0F8Y2A7-F1
#
_cell.length_a   1.000
_cell.length_b   1.000
_cell.length_c   1.000
_cell.angle_alpha   90.00
_cell.angle_beta   90.00
_cell.angle_gamma   90.00
#
_symmetry.space_group_name_H-M   'P 1'
#
loop_
_entity.id
_entity.type
_entity.pdbx_description
1 polymer ?
#
loop_
_entity_poly.entity_id
_entity_poly.type
_entity_poly.pdbx_seq_one_letter_code
_entity_poly.pdbx_strand_id
1 'polypeptide(L)'
;MRNTMKLFRQSVFVFALAILLTLALPAQTLYDTTRLIADPPPPPAQQVASYVGNAGNVTLYYWVAARYPSGLATPGSPIRVGQSVAIADLDATHRVQLQWNNAPGATGFYVIRLATSNFTGTCTNCVVLTNSLVTGFSDEGGGTTNWPPAGVGTVSNSTFSMILNNQSEATAYIKTLLDGASGRFLIASDLGTGGTFAIPNNVTIAGTLDVTGATALAGTLAVTGAVTLGSTLTLGGNIIGDNGAILANDENIFKWRVPSSEIFVGGTASAWVDWS
;
A
#
# COMPACT_ATOMS: atom_id res chain seq x y z
N MET A 1 -0.63 -66.47 40.04
CA MET A 1 0.44 -65.75 39.30
C MET A 1 0.03 -65.27 37.91
N ARG A 2 -0.73 -66.03 37.11
CA ARG A 2 -1.07 -65.62 35.72
C ARG A 2 -2.02 -64.41 35.62
N ASN A 3 -2.92 -64.23 36.59
CA ASN A 3 -3.85 -63.10 36.61
C ASN A 3 -3.22 -61.81 37.17
N THR A 4 -2.26 -61.91 38.10
CA THR A 4 -1.55 -60.76 38.67
C THR A 4 -0.60 -60.09 37.65
N MET A 5 0.01 -60.86 36.74
CA MET A 5 0.81 -60.31 35.65
C MET A 5 0.00 -59.57 34.57
N LYS A 6 -1.26 -59.96 34.34
CA LYS A 6 -2.14 -59.25 33.39
C LYS A 6 -2.54 -57.88 33.92
N LEU A 7 -2.90 -57.81 35.21
CA LEU A 7 -3.20 -56.56 35.90
C LEU A 7 -1.99 -55.61 35.93
N PHE A 8 -0.78 -56.12 36.20
CA PHE A 8 0.43 -55.29 36.21
C PHE A 8 0.77 -54.71 34.83
N ARG A 9 0.64 -55.50 33.75
CA ARG A 9 0.85 -55.01 32.37
C ARG A 9 -0.18 -53.95 31.96
N GLN A 10 -1.43 -54.13 32.36
CA GLN A 10 -2.51 -53.19 32.03
C GLN A 10 -2.32 -51.87 32.78
N SER A 11 -1.91 -51.90 34.06
CA SER A 11 -1.62 -50.71 34.84
C SER A 11 -0.41 -49.93 34.31
N VAL A 12 0.67 -50.62 33.90
CA VAL A 12 1.85 -49.97 33.30
C VAL A 12 1.50 -49.33 31.95
N PHE A 13 0.65 -49.97 31.14
CA PHE A 13 0.22 -49.43 29.85
C PHE A 13 -0.68 -48.19 30.01
N VAL A 14 -1.59 -48.21 30.99
CA VAL A 14 -2.44 -47.06 31.31
C VAL A 14 -1.62 -45.91 31.88
N PHE A 15 -0.61 -46.17 32.73
CA PHE A 15 0.29 -45.14 33.24
C PHE A 15 1.18 -44.55 32.14
N ALA A 16 1.74 -45.38 31.26
CA ALA A 16 2.54 -44.91 30.13
C ALA A 16 1.70 -44.09 29.14
N LEU A 17 0.46 -44.50 28.87
CA LEU A 17 -0.47 -43.76 28.01
C LEU A 17 -0.91 -42.43 28.65
N ALA A 18 -1.11 -42.39 29.98
CA ALA A 18 -1.43 -41.16 30.70
C ALA A 18 -0.26 -40.16 30.70
N ILE A 19 0.99 -40.63 30.82
CA ILE A 19 2.20 -39.79 30.73
C ILE A 19 2.42 -39.30 29.29
N LEU A 20 2.13 -40.14 28.28
CA LEU A 20 2.22 -39.74 26.88
C LEU A 20 1.15 -38.70 26.51
N LEU A 21 -0.03 -38.78 27.12
CA LEU A 21 -1.15 -37.86 26.90
C LEU A 21 -0.97 -36.51 27.61
N THR A 22 -0.21 -36.45 28.71
CA THR A 22 0.15 -35.18 29.37
C THR A 22 1.33 -34.46 28.71
N LEU A 23 2.14 -35.13 27.90
CA LEU A 23 3.22 -34.52 27.10
C LEU A 23 2.72 -33.91 25.78
N ALA A 24 1.49 -34.21 25.35
CA ALA A 24 0.84 -33.59 24.20
C ALA A 24 0.11 -32.29 24.60
N LEU A 25 0.82 -31.39 25.28
CA LEU A 25 0.36 -30.00 25.38
C LEU A 25 0.43 -29.38 23.97
N PRO A 26 -0.61 -28.68 23.50
CA PRO A 26 -0.50 -27.93 22.26
C PRO A 26 0.70 -26.98 22.39
N ALA A 27 1.55 -26.92 21.36
CA ALA A 27 2.64 -25.98 21.30
C ALA A 27 2.08 -24.58 21.61
N GLN A 28 2.45 -24.01 22.75
CA GLN A 28 2.00 -22.69 23.13
C GLN A 28 2.57 -21.72 22.10
N THR A 29 1.68 -21.02 21.39
CA THR A 29 2.10 -19.96 20.48
C THR A 29 2.71 -18.84 21.32
N LEU A 30 3.94 -18.46 21.01
CA LEU A 30 4.73 -17.46 21.75
C LEU A 30 4.18 -16.03 21.64
N TYR A 31 3.14 -15.83 20.83
CA TYR A 31 2.54 -14.54 20.52
C TYR A 31 1.05 -14.70 20.23
N ASP A 32 0.29 -13.64 20.50
CA ASP A 32 -1.13 -13.53 20.15
C ASP A 32 -1.27 -12.72 18.86
N THR A 33 -2.19 -13.11 17.98
CA THR A 33 -2.39 -12.49 16.66
C THR A 33 -3.86 -12.23 16.42
N THR A 34 -4.20 -10.96 16.21
CA THR A 34 -5.52 -10.56 15.68
C THR A 34 -5.37 -10.20 14.21
N ARG A 35 -6.19 -10.81 13.34
CA ARG A 35 -6.19 -10.54 11.90
C ARG A 35 -7.57 -10.06 11.44
N LEU A 36 -7.61 -8.85 10.90
CA LEU A 36 -8.77 -8.32 10.18
C LEU A 36 -8.52 -8.46 8.69
N ILE A 37 -9.56 -8.88 7.96
CA ILE A 37 -9.50 -9.10 6.52
C ILE A 37 -10.68 -8.36 5.91
N ALA A 38 -10.38 -7.50 4.94
CA ALA A 38 -11.37 -7.03 3.98
C ALA A 38 -11.16 -7.81 2.68
N ASP A 39 -12.19 -8.52 2.26
CA ASP A 39 -12.19 -9.24 0.98
C ASP A 39 -12.04 -8.25 -0.18
N PRO A 40 -11.48 -8.70 -1.32
CA PRO A 40 -11.37 -7.85 -2.50
C PRO A 40 -12.77 -7.41 -2.95
N PRO A 41 -12.87 -6.25 -3.61
CA PRO A 41 -14.14 -5.78 -4.14
C PRO A 41 -14.82 -6.85 -5.00
N PRO A 42 -16.13 -7.09 -4.82
CA PRO A 42 -16.83 -8.16 -5.50
C PRO A 42 -17.01 -7.86 -7.00
N PRO A 43 -17.20 -8.90 -7.85
CA PRO A 43 -17.73 -8.70 -9.19
C PRO A 43 -19.17 -8.16 -9.13
N PRO A 44 -19.70 -7.59 -10.23
CA PRO A 44 -21.08 -7.11 -10.26
C PRO A 44 -22.08 -8.24 -10.04
N ALA A 45 -23.20 -7.94 -9.37
CA ALA A 45 -24.25 -8.91 -9.07
C ALA A 45 -25.25 -9.07 -10.23
N GLN A 46 -26.04 -10.16 -10.19
CA GLN A 46 -27.13 -10.45 -11.14
C GLN A 46 -26.73 -10.27 -12.61
N GLN A 47 -25.63 -10.90 -13.01
CA GLN A 47 -25.18 -10.86 -14.39
C GLN A 47 -26.01 -11.82 -15.22
N VAL A 48 -26.65 -11.32 -16.27
CA VAL A 48 -27.44 -12.09 -17.21
C VAL A 48 -26.97 -11.78 -18.63
N ALA A 49 -27.06 -12.79 -19.49
CA ALA A 49 -26.79 -12.62 -20.91
C ALA A 49 -27.76 -13.47 -21.72
N SER A 50 -28.18 -12.95 -22.87
CA SER A 50 -29.06 -13.65 -23.80
C SER A 50 -28.59 -13.43 -25.22
N TYR A 51 -28.78 -14.45 -26.07
CA TYR A 51 -28.47 -14.36 -27.49
C TYR A 51 -29.68 -13.84 -28.26
N VAL A 52 -29.44 -12.93 -29.20
CA VAL A 52 -30.44 -12.36 -30.11
C VAL A 52 -29.99 -12.65 -31.54
N GLY A 53 -30.81 -13.37 -32.28
CA GLY A 53 -30.52 -13.81 -33.65
C GLY A 53 -31.10 -15.20 -33.91
N ASN A 54 -30.84 -15.72 -35.12
CA ASN A 54 -31.19 -17.10 -35.42
C ASN A 54 -30.31 -18.06 -34.62
N ALA A 55 -30.92 -19.09 -34.01
CA ALA A 55 -30.22 -20.02 -33.14
C ALA A 55 -29.07 -20.75 -33.88
N GLY A 56 -27.89 -20.73 -33.28
CA GLY A 56 -26.73 -21.52 -33.69
C GLY A 56 -26.49 -22.71 -32.77
N ASN A 57 -25.33 -23.36 -32.93
CA ASN A 57 -24.92 -24.53 -32.13
C ASN A 57 -23.70 -24.25 -31.22
N VAL A 58 -23.29 -22.99 -31.08
CA VAL A 58 -22.14 -22.59 -30.28
C VAL A 58 -22.59 -22.16 -28.89
N THR A 59 -21.74 -22.40 -27.90
CA THR A 59 -21.89 -21.82 -26.56
C THR A 59 -20.77 -20.84 -26.33
N LEU A 60 -21.12 -19.60 -25.95
CA LEU A 60 -20.18 -18.57 -25.56
C LEU A 60 -20.23 -18.35 -24.05
N TYR A 61 -19.11 -17.93 -23.48
CA TYR A 61 -18.96 -17.66 -22.05
C TYR A 61 -18.51 -16.23 -21.85
N TYR A 62 -19.17 -15.55 -20.93
CA TYR A 62 -18.91 -14.16 -20.60
C TYR A 62 -18.59 -13.97 -19.13
N TRP A 63 -17.78 -12.96 -18.84
CA TRP A 63 -17.53 -12.49 -17.49
C TRP A 63 -17.62 -10.98 -17.47
N VAL A 64 -18.26 -10.44 -16.44
CA VAL A 64 -18.21 -9.00 -16.15
C VAL A 64 -17.27 -8.77 -14.98
N ALA A 65 -16.32 -7.85 -15.18
CA ALA A 65 -15.36 -7.46 -14.16
C ALA A 65 -15.53 -5.97 -13.84
N ALA A 66 -15.63 -5.64 -12.56
CA ALA A 66 -15.72 -4.27 -12.09
C ALA A 66 -14.32 -3.68 -11.85
N ARG A 67 -14.15 -2.40 -12.14
CA ARG A 67 -12.97 -1.61 -11.81
C ARG A 67 -13.25 -0.74 -10.61
N TYR A 68 -12.37 -0.74 -9.64
CA TYR A 68 -12.39 0.08 -8.45
C TYR A 68 -11.19 1.02 -8.44
N PRO A 69 -11.19 2.07 -7.59
CA PRO A 69 -10.00 2.90 -7.38
C PRO A 69 -8.77 2.08 -6.97
N SER A 70 -8.98 0.95 -6.28
CA SER A 70 -7.92 0.02 -5.86
C SER A 70 -7.42 -0.92 -6.96
N GLY A 71 -8.13 -1.04 -8.09
CA GLY A 71 -7.80 -1.98 -9.18
C GLY A 71 -9.01 -2.78 -9.67
N LEU A 72 -8.77 -3.90 -10.36
CA LEU A 72 -9.82 -4.75 -10.92
C LEU A 72 -10.30 -5.78 -9.90
N ALA A 73 -11.62 -5.95 -9.80
CA ALA A 73 -12.22 -7.10 -9.16
C ALA A 73 -11.90 -8.36 -9.99
N THR A 74 -11.65 -9.47 -9.29
CA THR A 74 -11.55 -10.78 -9.92
C THR A 74 -12.90 -11.11 -10.56
N PRO A 75 -12.94 -11.49 -11.85
CA PRO A 75 -14.19 -11.88 -12.49
C PRO A 75 -14.84 -13.07 -11.78
N GLY A 76 -16.16 -13.06 -11.68
CA GLY A 76 -16.93 -14.10 -11.00
C GLY A 76 -17.09 -15.40 -11.82
N SER A 77 -18.19 -16.12 -11.60
CA SER A 77 -18.53 -17.30 -12.42
C SER A 77 -18.91 -16.91 -13.86
N PRO A 78 -18.66 -17.79 -14.86
CA PRO A 78 -19.05 -17.52 -16.24
C PRO A 78 -20.56 -17.40 -16.40
N ILE A 79 -20.98 -16.45 -17.21
CA ILE A 79 -22.32 -16.38 -17.79
C ILE A 79 -22.31 -17.23 -19.06
N ARG A 80 -23.09 -18.32 -19.05
CA ARG A 80 -23.18 -19.25 -20.18
C ARG A 80 -24.28 -18.81 -21.14
N VAL A 81 -23.93 -18.59 -22.41
CA VAL A 81 -24.87 -18.26 -23.49
C VAL A 81 -24.86 -19.38 -24.52
N GLY A 82 -25.88 -20.24 -24.46
CA GLY A 82 -26.04 -21.34 -25.42
C GLY A 82 -26.76 -20.90 -26.70
N GLN A 83 -26.76 -21.79 -27.70
CA GLN A 83 -27.45 -21.61 -28.98
C GLN A 83 -27.05 -20.34 -29.75
N SER A 84 -25.82 -19.87 -29.53
CA SER A 84 -25.23 -18.73 -30.24
C SER A 84 -24.61 -19.19 -31.56
N VAL A 85 -24.29 -18.23 -32.42
CA VAL A 85 -23.35 -18.39 -33.53
C VAL A 85 -21.90 -18.31 -33.04
N ALA A 86 -20.93 -18.62 -33.91
CA ALA A 86 -19.51 -18.49 -33.57
C ALA A 86 -19.12 -17.02 -33.37
N ILE A 87 -18.01 -16.79 -32.65
CA ILE A 87 -17.53 -15.42 -32.35
C ILE A 87 -17.33 -14.59 -33.62
N ALA A 88 -16.85 -15.21 -34.70
CA ALA A 88 -16.59 -14.55 -35.98
C ALA A 88 -17.87 -14.14 -36.72
N ASP A 89 -19.02 -14.72 -36.36
CA ASP A 89 -20.32 -14.49 -36.99
C ASP A 89 -21.22 -13.57 -36.15
N LEU A 90 -20.70 -13.04 -35.03
CA LEU A 90 -21.43 -12.03 -34.26
C LEU A 90 -21.45 -10.72 -35.05
N ASP A 91 -22.63 -10.10 -35.12
CA ASP A 91 -22.90 -8.86 -35.84
C ASP A 91 -24.11 -8.13 -35.23
N ALA A 92 -24.58 -7.05 -35.85
CA ALA A 92 -25.72 -6.28 -35.37
C ALA A 92 -27.05 -7.09 -35.29
N THR A 93 -27.17 -8.18 -36.04
CA THR A 93 -28.35 -9.07 -36.08
C THR A 93 -28.19 -10.35 -35.25
N HIS A 94 -26.95 -10.79 -35.05
CA HIS A 94 -26.54 -11.96 -34.28
C HIS A 94 -25.65 -11.50 -33.13
N ARG A 95 -26.23 -11.17 -31.97
CA ARG A 95 -25.51 -10.54 -30.88
C ARG A 95 -25.84 -11.11 -29.52
N VAL A 96 -24.95 -10.90 -28.56
CA VAL A 96 -25.21 -11.24 -27.16
C VAL A 96 -25.50 -9.97 -26.39
N GLN A 97 -26.68 -9.91 -25.77
CA GLN A 97 -27.07 -8.81 -24.89
C GLN A 97 -26.79 -9.20 -23.44
N LEU A 98 -25.94 -8.42 -22.79
CA LEU A 98 -25.56 -8.57 -21.39
C LEU A 98 -26.15 -7.44 -20.56
N GLN A 99 -26.57 -7.77 -19.35
CA GLN A 99 -27.02 -6.83 -18.33
C GLN A 99 -26.51 -7.29 -16.96
N TRP A 100 -26.10 -6.35 -16.11
CA TRP A 100 -25.70 -6.62 -14.74
C TRP A 100 -26.16 -5.51 -13.80
N ASN A 101 -26.14 -5.75 -12.50
CA ASN A 101 -26.37 -4.69 -11.52
C ASN A 101 -25.07 -3.91 -11.28
N ASN A 102 -25.23 -2.61 -11.02
CA ASN A 102 -24.10 -1.77 -10.65
C ASN A 102 -23.43 -2.31 -9.38
N ALA A 103 -22.11 -2.42 -9.38
CA ALA A 103 -21.34 -2.78 -8.21
C ALA A 103 -21.02 -1.49 -7.41
N PRO A 104 -21.44 -1.36 -6.13
CA PRO A 104 -21.22 -0.14 -5.36
C PRO A 104 -19.74 0.24 -5.31
N GLY A 105 -19.42 1.49 -5.64
CA GLY A 105 -18.04 2.00 -5.67
C GLY A 105 -17.23 1.64 -6.91
N ALA A 106 -17.81 0.93 -7.89
CA ALA A 106 -17.16 0.71 -9.18
C ALA A 106 -17.04 2.01 -9.98
N THR A 107 -15.90 2.16 -10.64
CA THR A 107 -15.49 3.27 -11.51
C THR A 107 -15.52 2.90 -12.99
N GLY A 108 -15.89 1.66 -13.31
CA GLY A 108 -16.02 1.15 -14.66
C GLY A 108 -16.19 -0.36 -14.69
N PHE A 109 -16.53 -0.88 -15.86
CA PHE A 109 -16.77 -2.29 -16.12
C PHE A 109 -16.05 -2.74 -17.38
N TYR A 110 -15.66 -4.01 -17.36
CA TYR A 110 -15.12 -4.73 -18.49
C TYR A 110 -15.94 -5.98 -18.75
N VAL A 111 -16.06 -6.36 -20.02
CA VAL A 111 -16.70 -7.62 -20.42
C VAL A 111 -15.66 -8.46 -21.15
N ILE A 112 -15.49 -9.69 -20.68
CA ILE A 112 -14.59 -10.69 -21.24
C ILE A 112 -15.45 -11.74 -21.93
N ARG A 113 -15.09 -12.12 -23.16
CA ARG A 113 -15.73 -13.18 -23.95
C ARG A 113 -14.72 -14.29 -24.24
N LEU A 114 -15.13 -15.54 -24.01
CA LEU A 114 -14.39 -16.74 -24.43
C LEU A 114 -15.32 -17.78 -25.06
N ALA A 115 -14.75 -18.65 -25.89
CA ALA A 115 -15.45 -19.82 -26.45
C ALA A 115 -15.46 -21.01 -25.47
N THR A 116 -14.74 -20.93 -24.36
CA THR A 116 -14.62 -21.98 -23.34
C THR A 116 -15.01 -21.44 -21.97
N SER A 117 -15.46 -22.32 -21.07
CA SER A 117 -15.79 -21.96 -19.69
C SER A 117 -14.56 -21.80 -18.79
N ASN A 118 -13.36 -22.07 -19.32
CA ASN A 118 -12.13 -22.12 -18.54
C ASN A 118 -11.39 -20.79 -18.61
N PHE A 119 -11.61 -19.92 -17.61
CA PHE A 119 -10.90 -18.67 -17.46
C PHE A 119 -9.79 -18.81 -16.42
N THR A 120 -8.53 -18.64 -16.84
CA THR A 120 -7.33 -18.84 -16.01
C THR A 120 -6.79 -17.53 -15.41
N GLY A 121 -7.59 -16.46 -15.42
CA GLY A 121 -7.23 -15.14 -14.90
C GLY A 121 -6.59 -14.20 -15.92
N THR A 122 -6.10 -14.70 -17.05
CA THR A 122 -5.57 -13.89 -18.16
C THR A 122 -6.10 -14.40 -19.50
N CYS A 123 -6.27 -13.51 -20.48
CA CYS A 123 -6.56 -13.89 -21.85
C CYS A 123 -6.12 -12.82 -22.84
N THR A 124 -5.83 -13.25 -24.08
CA THR A 124 -5.45 -12.35 -25.18
C THR A 124 -6.68 -12.09 -26.05
N ASN A 125 -6.87 -10.85 -26.51
CA ASN A 125 -7.93 -10.50 -27.46
C ASN A 125 -9.33 -11.02 -27.06
N CYS A 126 -9.67 -10.88 -25.77
CA CYS A 126 -10.90 -11.43 -25.18
C CYS A 126 -11.82 -10.36 -24.57
N VAL A 127 -11.32 -9.15 -24.32
CA VAL A 127 -12.11 -8.08 -23.71
C VAL A 127 -12.90 -7.36 -24.79
N VAL A 128 -14.22 -7.45 -24.74
CA VAL A 128 -15.15 -6.87 -25.73
C VAL A 128 -15.78 -5.54 -25.27
N LEU A 129 -15.68 -5.22 -23.98
CA LEU A 129 -16.02 -3.90 -23.42
C LEU A 129 -14.88 -3.44 -22.52
N THR A 130 -14.41 -2.22 -22.72
CA THR A 130 -13.29 -1.65 -21.96
C THR A 130 -13.73 -0.45 -21.12
N ASN A 131 -13.55 -0.54 -19.80
CA ASN A 131 -13.67 0.56 -18.83
C ASN A 131 -14.90 1.45 -19.03
N SER A 132 -16.09 0.85 -19.17
CA SER A 132 -17.32 1.59 -19.38
C SER A 132 -18.12 1.77 -18.09
N LEU A 133 -18.86 2.86 -17.96
CA LEU A 133 -19.73 3.12 -16.80
C LEU A 133 -21.13 2.49 -16.94
N VAL A 134 -21.45 1.92 -18.09
CA VAL A 134 -22.76 1.32 -18.34
C VAL A 134 -22.89 -0.05 -17.68
N THR A 135 -24.13 -0.46 -17.39
CA THR A 135 -24.47 -1.75 -16.78
C THR A 135 -25.13 -2.72 -17.76
N GLY A 136 -25.00 -2.45 -19.05
CA GLY A 136 -25.45 -3.32 -20.12
C GLY A 136 -24.58 -3.17 -21.37
N PHE A 137 -24.44 -4.24 -22.14
CA PHE A 137 -23.59 -4.28 -23.32
C PHE A 137 -24.16 -5.21 -24.37
N SER A 138 -24.05 -4.82 -25.65
CA SER A 138 -24.45 -5.62 -26.79
C SER A 138 -23.19 -6.01 -27.54
N ASP A 139 -22.84 -7.29 -27.48
CA ASP A 139 -21.65 -7.81 -28.15
C ASP A 139 -21.98 -8.26 -29.57
N GLU A 140 -21.45 -7.52 -30.54
CA GLU A 140 -21.65 -7.67 -31.98
C GLU A 140 -20.35 -8.10 -32.69
N GLY A 141 -19.44 -8.80 -32.00
CA GLY A 141 -18.23 -9.35 -32.63
C GLY A 141 -17.04 -8.37 -32.73
N GLY A 142 -17.11 -7.24 -32.04
CA GLY A 142 -16.17 -6.12 -32.16
C GLY A 142 -14.76 -6.32 -31.58
N GLY A 143 -13.98 -5.23 -31.63
CA GLY A 143 -12.54 -5.19 -31.32
C GLY A 143 -12.23 -5.61 -29.89
N THR A 144 -11.21 -6.45 -29.74
CA THR A 144 -10.85 -7.05 -28.47
C THR A 144 -9.49 -6.60 -27.96
N THR A 145 -9.34 -6.53 -26.64
CA THR A 145 -8.05 -6.30 -25.98
C THR A 145 -7.69 -7.44 -25.03
N ASN A 146 -6.48 -7.41 -24.50
CA ASN A 146 -6.00 -8.38 -23.52
C ASN A 146 -6.61 -8.12 -22.14
N TRP A 147 -6.78 -9.20 -21.36
CA TRP A 147 -7.13 -9.17 -19.96
C TRP A 147 -5.98 -9.74 -19.10
N PRO A 148 -5.63 -9.09 -17.96
CA PRO A 148 -6.08 -7.77 -17.55
C PRO A 148 -5.53 -6.67 -18.48
N PRO A 149 -6.21 -5.51 -18.60
CA PRO A 149 -5.68 -4.33 -19.28
C PRO A 149 -4.29 -3.94 -18.73
N ALA A 150 -3.40 -3.51 -19.63
CA ALA A 150 -2.06 -3.10 -19.25
C ALA A 150 -2.08 -1.96 -18.20
N GLY A 151 -1.27 -2.09 -17.16
CA GLY A 151 -1.15 -1.10 -16.09
C GLY A 151 -2.29 -1.12 -15.06
N VAL A 152 -3.20 -2.10 -15.10
CA VAL A 152 -4.26 -2.24 -14.11
C VAL A 152 -4.17 -3.61 -13.43
N GLY A 153 -3.76 -3.64 -12.16
CA GLY A 153 -3.66 -4.85 -11.36
C GLY A 153 -5.01 -5.32 -10.81
N THR A 154 -5.11 -6.61 -10.48
CA THR A 154 -6.22 -7.15 -9.68
C THR A 154 -6.05 -6.80 -8.21
N VAL A 155 -7.17 -6.59 -7.51
CA VAL A 155 -7.17 -6.28 -6.09
C VAL A 155 -7.14 -7.57 -5.27
N SER A 156 -6.17 -7.69 -4.35
CA SER A 156 -6.12 -8.74 -3.34
C SER A 156 -6.83 -8.30 -2.05
N ASN A 157 -7.04 -9.25 -1.12
CA ASN A 157 -7.51 -8.93 0.22
C ASN A 157 -6.61 -7.85 0.85
N SER A 158 -7.24 -6.90 1.53
CA SER A 158 -6.52 -6.01 2.44
C SER A 158 -6.50 -6.65 3.81
N THR A 159 -5.33 -6.78 4.41
CA THR A 159 -5.20 -7.36 5.75
C THR A 159 -4.54 -6.40 6.71
N PHE A 160 -5.05 -6.40 7.95
CA PHE A 160 -4.43 -5.75 9.08
C PHE A 160 -4.15 -6.81 10.12
N SER A 161 -2.88 -6.96 10.46
CA SER A 161 -2.44 -7.90 11.49
C SER A 161 -1.79 -7.15 12.64
N MET A 162 -2.26 -7.45 13.85
CA MET A 162 -1.63 -7.05 15.09
C MET A 162 -1.02 -8.26 15.75
N ILE A 163 0.27 -8.19 16.08
CA ILE A 163 1.00 -9.23 16.78
C ILE A 163 1.48 -8.66 18.11
N LEU A 164 1.09 -9.29 19.21
CA LEU A 164 1.56 -8.98 20.55
C LEU A 164 2.67 -9.96 20.92
N ASN A 165 3.89 -9.47 21.08
CA ASN A 165 5.04 -10.29 21.47
C ASN A 165 5.70 -9.72 22.72
N ASN A 166 5.70 -10.50 23.79
CA ASN A 166 6.36 -10.20 25.05
C ASN A 166 7.20 -11.40 25.55
N GLN A 167 7.59 -12.29 24.63
CA GLN A 167 8.30 -13.54 25.00
C GLN A 167 9.62 -13.72 24.26
N SER A 168 9.72 -13.31 22.99
CA SER A 168 10.95 -13.50 22.20
C SER A 168 11.75 -12.21 21.99
N GLU A 169 11.41 -11.14 22.72
CA GLU A 169 11.90 -9.79 22.49
C GLU A 169 12.24 -9.14 23.83
N ALA A 170 13.33 -8.36 23.87
CA ALA A 170 13.81 -7.74 25.12
C ALA A 170 12.85 -6.69 25.68
N THR A 171 11.99 -6.12 24.82
CA THR A 171 10.94 -5.18 25.19
C THR A 171 9.65 -5.58 24.49
N ALA A 172 8.54 -5.62 25.23
CA ALA A 172 7.22 -5.85 24.64
C ALA A 172 6.90 -4.79 23.59
N TYR A 173 6.40 -5.21 22.43
CA TYR A 173 5.88 -4.29 21.42
C TYR A 173 4.68 -4.88 20.69
N ILE A 174 3.95 -3.99 20.01
CA ILE A 174 2.88 -4.34 19.09
C ILE A 174 3.45 -4.21 17.67
N LYS A 175 3.56 -5.32 16.95
CA LYS A 175 3.87 -5.27 15.52
C LYS A 175 2.56 -5.03 14.76
N THR A 176 2.49 -3.95 14.00
CA THR A 176 1.42 -3.74 13.01
C THR A 176 1.98 -4.03 11.63
N LEU A 177 1.29 -4.87 10.87
CA LEU A 177 1.60 -5.12 9.47
C LEU A 177 0.37 -4.79 8.62
N LEU A 178 0.57 -3.88 7.67
CA LEU A 178 -0.39 -3.54 6.63
C LEU A 178 0.07 -4.24 5.35
N ASP A 179 -0.62 -5.32 4.96
CA ASP A 179 -0.30 -6.02 3.71
C ASP A 179 -1.15 -5.47 2.56
N GLY A 180 -0.46 -4.87 1.60
CA GLY A 180 -0.99 -4.17 0.43
C GLY A 180 0.14 -3.32 -0.16
N ALA A 181 0.26 -3.28 -1.49
CA ALA A 181 1.39 -2.66 -2.21
C ALA A 181 1.65 -1.16 -1.89
N SER A 182 0.79 -0.52 -1.09
CA SER A 182 0.94 0.82 -0.54
C SER A 182 0.17 0.94 0.78
N GLY A 183 0.52 0.13 1.79
CA GLY A 183 -0.09 0.22 3.12
C GLY A 183 0.04 1.64 3.70
N ARG A 184 -1.08 2.33 3.89
CA ARG A 184 -1.15 3.65 4.54
C ARG A 184 -1.79 3.49 5.91
N PHE A 185 -1.04 3.77 6.97
CA PHE A 185 -1.60 3.98 8.30
C PHE A 185 -1.96 5.45 8.46
N LEU A 186 -3.25 5.78 8.62
CA LEU A 186 -3.73 7.15 8.81
C LEU A 186 -4.24 7.32 10.23
N ILE A 187 -3.71 8.32 10.93
CA ILE A 187 -4.25 8.81 12.20
C ILE A 187 -4.89 10.16 11.87
N ALA A 188 -6.21 10.26 12.03
CA ALA A 188 -6.98 11.43 11.57
C ALA A 188 -6.84 12.66 12.48
N SER A 189 -6.35 12.47 13.70
CA SER A 189 -6.16 13.52 14.70
C SER A 189 -4.76 13.34 15.32
N ASP A 190 -4.67 13.23 16.64
CA ASP A 190 -3.40 13.23 17.35
C ASP A 190 -2.80 11.83 17.50
N LEU A 191 -1.47 11.74 17.39
CA LEU A 191 -0.68 10.58 17.78
C LEU A 191 0.13 10.93 19.03
N GLY A 192 -0.27 10.37 20.18
CA GLY A 192 0.52 10.47 21.41
C GLY A 192 1.46 9.27 21.56
N THR A 193 2.76 9.50 21.45
CA THR A 193 3.78 8.51 21.83
C THR A 193 4.37 8.96 23.16
N GLY A 194 4.02 8.33 24.29
CA GLY A 194 4.57 8.69 25.61
C GLY A 194 6.10 8.47 25.76
N GLY A 195 6.81 8.27 24.66
CA GLY A 195 8.25 8.04 24.54
C GLY A 195 8.74 8.39 23.13
N THR A 196 9.78 7.71 22.66
CA THR A 196 10.41 7.99 21.36
C THR A 196 9.55 7.54 20.17
N PHE A 197 9.38 8.42 19.19
CA PHE A 197 8.87 8.08 17.86
C PHE A 197 10.02 8.02 16.86
N ALA A 198 10.40 6.82 16.44
CA ALA A 198 11.52 6.60 15.51
C ALA A 198 11.00 6.30 14.09
N ILE A 199 11.47 7.06 13.10
CA ILE A 199 11.20 6.83 11.67
C ILE A 199 12.54 6.55 10.97
N PRO A 200 12.77 5.33 10.44
CA PRO A 200 14.07 4.95 9.88
C PRO A 200 14.35 5.54 8.49
N ASN A 201 13.30 6.01 7.80
CA ASN A 201 13.40 6.59 6.46
C ASN A 201 13.09 8.09 6.53
N ASN A 202 12.21 8.56 5.66
CA ASN A 202 11.90 9.98 5.51
C ASN A 202 10.66 10.37 6.31
N VAL A 203 10.66 11.60 6.80
CA VAL A 203 9.51 12.28 7.39
C VAL A 203 9.18 13.49 6.52
N THR A 204 7.91 13.66 6.18
CA THR A 204 7.42 14.86 5.50
C THR A 204 6.33 15.49 6.34
N ILE A 205 6.49 16.77 6.67
CA ILE A 205 5.54 17.54 7.47
C ILE A 205 5.07 18.69 6.60
N ALA A 206 3.79 18.69 6.22
CA ALA A 206 3.21 19.73 5.38
C ALA A 206 2.79 20.97 6.19
N GLY A 207 2.64 20.84 7.50
CA GLY A 207 2.31 21.92 8.42
C GLY A 207 3.50 22.35 9.28
N THR A 208 3.20 22.83 10.48
CA THR A 208 4.21 23.24 11.47
C THR A 208 4.77 22.04 12.23
N LEU A 209 6.08 22.04 12.45
CA LEU A 209 6.75 21.19 13.44
C LEU A 209 7.11 22.05 14.65
N ASP A 210 6.50 21.77 15.80
CA ASP A 210 6.89 22.37 17.09
C ASP A 210 7.81 21.40 17.85
N VAL A 211 8.93 21.91 18.36
CA VAL A 211 9.93 21.14 19.11
C VAL A 211 10.30 21.92 20.36
N THR A 212 9.90 21.39 21.51
CA THR A 212 10.16 22.01 22.81
C THR A 212 11.55 21.68 23.37
N GLY A 213 12.16 20.60 22.88
CA GLY A 213 13.49 20.13 23.26
C GLY A 213 14.59 20.51 22.27
N ALA A 214 15.79 19.96 22.49
CA ALA A 214 16.90 20.11 21.56
C ALA A 214 16.66 19.32 20.27
N THR A 215 17.11 19.89 19.14
CA THR A 215 17.14 19.21 17.84
C THR A 215 18.59 18.95 17.44
N ALA A 216 18.90 17.73 17.01
CA ALA A 216 20.21 17.37 16.45
C ALA A 216 20.02 16.88 15.00
N LEU A 217 20.77 17.45 14.07
CA LEU A 217 20.79 17.05 12.66
C LEU A 217 22.20 16.61 12.30
N ALA A 218 22.36 15.38 11.79
CA ALA A 218 23.63 14.88 11.29
C ALA A 218 23.90 15.32 9.83
N GLY A 219 22.84 15.67 9.10
CA GLY A 219 22.88 16.11 7.71
C GLY A 219 22.74 17.61 7.55
N THR A 220 22.37 18.04 6.35
CA THR A 220 22.15 19.45 6.01
C THR A 220 20.73 19.89 6.38
N LEU A 221 20.61 21.10 6.95
CA LEU A 221 19.34 21.82 7.07
C LEU A 221 19.27 22.86 5.96
N ALA A 222 18.35 22.68 5.01
CA ALA A 222 18.04 23.69 4.00
C ALA A 222 16.78 24.46 4.41
N VAL A 223 16.87 25.79 4.48
CA VAL A 223 15.75 26.67 4.82
C VAL A 223 15.56 27.68 3.70
N THR A 224 14.36 27.76 3.14
CA THR A 224 14.01 28.71 2.07
C THR A 224 13.44 30.02 2.62
N GLY A 225 12.91 29.99 3.85
CA GLY A 225 12.43 31.16 4.58
C GLY A 225 13.46 31.74 5.54
N ALA A 226 12.98 32.52 6.52
CA ALA A 226 13.84 33.09 7.55
C ALA A 226 14.13 32.08 8.67
N VAL A 227 15.34 32.14 9.21
CA VAL A 227 15.72 31.49 10.47
C VAL A 227 15.83 32.56 11.54
N THR A 228 15.15 32.39 12.67
CA THR A 228 15.28 33.25 13.85
C THR A 228 15.81 32.42 15.01
N LEU A 229 16.95 32.84 15.59
CA LEU A 229 17.54 32.21 16.77
C LEU A 229 17.43 33.19 17.94
N GLY A 230 16.78 32.77 19.02
CA GLY A 230 16.58 33.61 20.21
C GLY A 230 17.79 33.67 21.15
N SER A 231 18.89 33.00 20.81
CA SER A 231 20.08 32.87 21.66
C SER A 231 21.33 32.67 20.79
N THR A 232 22.27 31.85 21.22
CA THR A 232 23.58 31.65 20.59
C THR A 232 23.53 30.76 19.35
N LEU A 233 24.37 31.11 18.36
CA LEU A 233 24.69 30.28 17.21
C LEU A 233 26.21 30.05 17.19
N THR A 234 26.65 28.80 17.31
CA THR A 234 28.06 28.42 17.16
C THR A 234 28.23 27.68 15.84
N LEU A 235 29.21 28.10 15.03
CA LEU A 235 29.48 27.51 13.71
C LEU A 235 30.93 27.03 13.66
N GLY A 236 31.12 25.79 13.20
CA GLY A 236 32.44 25.20 13.00
C GLY A 236 33.02 25.45 11.60
N GLY A 237 32.27 26.10 10.70
CA GLY A 237 32.64 26.31 9.29
C GLY A 237 32.37 27.74 8.83
N ASN A 238 32.44 27.95 7.51
CA ASN A 238 32.29 29.27 6.91
C ASN A 238 30.82 29.72 6.92
N ILE A 239 30.64 31.02 7.11
CA ILE A 239 29.38 31.72 6.85
C ILE A 239 29.54 32.40 5.48
N ILE A 240 28.67 32.06 4.53
CA ILE A 240 28.62 32.68 3.20
C ILE A 240 27.23 33.28 3.04
N GLY A 241 27.15 34.60 2.85
CA GLY A 241 25.90 35.30 2.57
C GLY A 241 25.85 35.67 1.09
N ASP A 242 24.84 35.17 0.37
CA ASP A 242 24.78 35.32 -1.10
C ASP A 242 24.39 36.73 -1.58
N ASN A 243 23.79 37.59 -0.74
CA ASN A 243 23.31 38.94 -1.12
C ASN A 243 23.12 39.94 0.04
N GLY A 244 23.61 39.64 1.24
CA GLY A 244 23.40 40.49 2.42
C GLY A 244 24.64 40.44 3.29
N ALA A 245 25.17 41.62 3.63
CA ALA A 245 26.22 41.74 4.61
C ALA A 245 25.86 40.92 5.86
N ILE A 246 26.83 40.20 6.41
CA ILE A 246 26.73 39.65 7.75
C ILE A 246 26.73 40.86 8.70
N LEU A 247 25.54 41.43 8.92
CA LEU A 247 25.32 42.58 9.80
C LEU A 247 25.01 42.03 11.18
N ALA A 248 26.03 41.87 12.02
CA ALA A 248 25.80 41.71 13.45
C ALA A 248 25.61 43.09 14.05
N ASN A 249 24.53 43.22 14.81
CA ASN A 249 24.29 44.32 15.70
C ASN A 249 25.41 44.36 16.76
N ASP A 250 26.16 45.45 16.70
CA ASP A 250 27.05 46.04 17.70
C ASP A 250 28.14 45.13 18.31
N GLU A 251 29.39 45.46 17.93
CA GLU A 251 30.66 45.35 18.70
C GLU A 251 31.68 44.26 18.38
N ASN A 252 31.39 43.14 17.68
CA ASN A 252 32.38 42.04 17.63
C ASN A 252 32.49 41.22 16.32
N ILE A 253 32.47 41.85 15.15
CA ILE A 253 32.48 41.08 13.90
C ILE A 253 33.87 40.66 13.37
N PHE A 254 34.93 41.48 13.44
CA PHE A 254 36.24 41.02 12.93
C PHE A 254 37.39 41.63 13.73
N LYS A 255 37.97 40.87 14.67
CA LYS A 255 39.39 41.04 15.00
C LYS A 255 40.20 40.37 13.89
N TRP A 256 40.29 41.00 12.71
CA TRP A 256 41.32 40.60 11.77
C TRP A 256 42.65 40.98 12.41
N ARG A 257 43.40 39.99 12.89
CA ARG A 257 44.82 40.18 13.15
C ARG A 257 45.49 40.28 11.79
N VAL A 258 45.56 41.49 11.24
CA VAL A 258 46.37 41.79 10.06
C VAL A 258 47.83 41.75 10.52
N PRO A 259 48.65 40.77 10.08
CA PRO A 259 50.09 40.83 10.31
C PRO A 259 50.60 41.93 9.40
N SER A 260 50.66 43.16 9.94
CA SER A 260 51.32 44.35 9.39
C SER A 260 51.53 44.36 7.86
N SER A 261 50.53 44.85 7.12
CA SER A 261 50.67 45.85 6.03
C SER A 261 49.66 45.78 4.87
N GLU A 262 48.67 44.87 4.84
CA GLU A 262 47.67 44.90 3.76
C GLU A 262 46.23 44.66 4.22
N ILE A 263 45.39 45.69 4.05
CA ILE A 263 43.92 45.61 4.08
C ILE A 263 43.46 45.78 2.63
N PHE A 264 42.85 44.73 2.06
CA PHE A 264 42.18 44.83 0.77
C PHE A 264 40.70 45.15 1.00
N VAL A 265 40.31 46.41 0.80
CA VAL A 265 38.89 46.80 0.68
C VAL A 265 38.53 46.73 -0.81
N GLY A 266 37.89 45.65 -1.25
CA GLY A 266 37.32 45.56 -2.59
C GLY A 266 35.94 46.20 -2.65
N GLY A 267 35.82 47.34 -3.36
CA GLY A 267 34.55 48.04 -3.62
C GLY A 267 34.68 49.56 -3.56
N THR A 268 33.68 50.30 -4.04
CA THR A 268 33.63 51.79 -4.09
C THR A 268 33.49 52.47 -2.71
N ALA A 269 33.80 51.79 -1.61
CA ALA A 269 33.73 52.36 -0.29
C ALA A 269 35.02 53.14 0.04
N SER A 270 34.87 54.42 0.37
CA SER A 270 35.96 55.25 0.88
C SER A 270 36.23 54.89 2.34
N ALA A 271 37.41 54.34 2.64
CA ALA A 271 37.87 54.16 4.01
C ALA A 271 38.62 55.43 4.45
N TRP A 272 38.13 56.10 5.50
CA TRP A 272 38.90 57.12 6.20
C TRP A 272 39.66 56.45 7.34
N VAL A 273 40.99 56.51 7.29
CA VAL A 273 41.86 56.09 8.40
C VAL A 273 42.26 57.36 9.14
N ASP A 274 41.73 57.54 10.34
CA ASP A 274 42.16 58.63 11.22
C ASP A 274 43.40 58.16 12.01
N TRP A 275 44.51 58.87 11.84
CA TRP A 275 45.73 58.68 12.62
C TRP A 275 45.79 59.80 13.66
N SER A 276 45.11 59.59 14.80
CA SER A 276 45.33 60.35 16.03
C SER A 276 46.03 59.49 17.07
#